data_AF-A0A7W9LAP0-F1
#
_entry.id   AF-A0A7W9LAP0-F1
#
_cell.length_a   1.000
_cell.length_b   1.000
_cell.length_c   1.000
_cell.angle_alpha   90.00
_cell.angle_beta   90.00
_cell.angle_gamma   90.00
#
_symmetry.space_group_name_H-M   'P 1'
#
loop_
_entity.id
_entity.type
_entity.pdbx_description
1 polymer ?
#
loop_
_entity_poly.entity_id
_entity_poly.type
_entity_poly.pdbx_seq_one_letter_code
_entity_poly.pdbx_strand_id
1 'polypeptide(L)'
;MPRVTLTPAAREALRDDEVVFFDWHVTGLCCADAGEFSVRPLPRSRLPRRARRLGDEDEKVYAHPTAWVHLAELPVTIDCRPLWRWRRFTTDLPPDAGLRCCLGRPLYGPSHMGGNR
;
A
#
# COMPACT_ATOMS: atom_id res chain seq x y z
N MET A 1 -16.80 5.36 3.76
CA MET A 1 -16.32 5.31 2.36
C MET A 1 -14.81 5.31 2.39
N PRO A 2 -14.13 4.39 1.69
CA PRO A 2 -12.67 4.37 1.64
C PRO A 2 -12.16 5.68 1.06
N ARG A 3 -11.33 6.40 1.81
CA ARG A 3 -10.74 7.68 1.37
C ARG A 3 -9.39 7.41 0.75
N VAL A 4 -9.39 6.76 -0.41
CA VAL A 4 -8.16 6.53 -1.18
C VAL A 4 -8.04 7.58 -2.25
N THR A 5 -6.89 8.26 -2.30
CA THR A 5 -6.64 9.34 -3.25
C THR A 5 -5.31 9.13 -3.97
N LEU A 6 -5.32 9.35 -5.28
CA LEU A 6 -4.09 9.43 -6.08
C LEU A 6 -3.61 10.88 -6.13
N THR A 7 -2.31 11.11 -5.90
CA THR A 7 -1.69 12.41 -6.18
C THR A 7 -1.75 12.71 -7.68
N PRO A 8 -1.65 13.99 -8.11
CA PRO A 8 -1.57 14.34 -9.53
C PRO A 8 -0.45 13.58 -10.26
N ALA A 9 0.73 13.47 -9.64
CA ALA A 9 1.85 12.70 -10.18
C ALA A 9 1.52 11.21 -10.36
N ALA A 10 0.79 10.60 -9.42
CA ALA A 10 0.34 9.22 -9.55
C ALA A 10 -0.70 9.03 -10.66
N ARG A 11 -1.63 9.98 -10.81
CA ARG A 11 -2.64 9.97 -11.88
C ARG A 11 -2.00 10.11 -13.26
N GLU A 12 -1.07 11.05 -13.43
CA GLU A 12 -0.35 11.27 -14.69
C GLU A 12 0.58 10.10 -15.04
N ALA A 13 1.18 9.46 -14.03
CA ALA A 13 2.05 8.32 -14.24
C ALA A 13 1.29 7.03 -14.59
N LEU A 14 -0.01 6.94 -14.29
CA LEU A 14 -0.83 5.75 -14.55
C LEU A 14 -1.31 5.74 -16.00
N ARG A 15 -1.06 4.64 -16.72
CA ARG A 15 -1.55 4.50 -18.10
C ARG A 15 -3.06 4.26 -18.14
N ASP A 16 -3.69 4.52 -19.28
CA ASP A 16 -5.13 4.39 -19.46
C ASP A 16 -5.67 2.99 -19.13
N ASP A 17 -4.91 1.95 -19.48
CA ASP A 17 -5.23 0.53 -19.25
C ASP A 17 -4.72 0.00 -17.90
N GLU A 18 -4.00 0.81 -17.12
CA GLU A 18 -3.42 0.44 -15.83
C GLU A 18 -4.33 0.83 -14.66
N VAL A 19 -4.20 0.07 -13.58
CA VAL A 19 -4.75 0.36 -12.26
C VAL A 19 -3.64 0.30 -11.23
N VAL A 20 -3.83 0.98 -10.10
CA VAL A 20 -2.99 0.75 -8.92
C VAL A 20 -3.53 -0.45 -8.16
N PHE A 21 -2.66 -1.38 -7.80
CA PHE A 21 -3.02 -2.59 -7.07
C PHE A 21 -2.23 -2.71 -5.76
N PHE A 22 -2.97 -2.88 -4.65
CA PHE A 22 -2.44 -3.29 -3.36
C PHE A 22 -2.39 -4.82 -3.30
N ASP A 23 -1.19 -5.35 -3.44
CA ASP A 23 -0.91 -6.78 -3.29
C ASP A 23 -0.71 -7.13 -1.81
N TRP A 24 -1.01 -8.38 -1.42
CA TRP A 24 -0.83 -8.85 -0.05
C TRP A 24 0.18 -10.00 -0.01
N HIS A 25 1.25 -9.81 0.75
CA HIS A 25 2.31 -10.78 0.98
C HIS A 25 2.18 -11.31 2.39
N VAL A 26 1.92 -12.61 2.54
CA VAL A 26 1.89 -13.25 3.86
C VAL A 26 3.34 -13.36 4.36
N THR A 27 3.69 -12.63 5.42
CA THR A 27 5.09 -12.57 5.93
C THR A 27 5.35 -13.43 7.17
N GLY A 28 4.51 -14.42 7.49
CA GLY A 28 4.79 -15.36 8.58
C GLY A 28 3.83 -16.54 8.70
N LEU A 29 4.34 -17.66 9.23
CA LEU A 29 3.63 -18.92 9.47
C LEU A 29 3.01 -19.03 10.89
N CYS A 30 3.12 -17.98 11.71
CA CYS A 30 2.82 -18.01 13.14
C CYS A 30 1.75 -16.97 13.52
N CYS A 31 0.54 -17.46 13.80
CA CYS A 31 -0.60 -16.94 14.57
C CYS A 31 -1.08 -15.47 14.45
N ALA A 32 -0.40 -14.60 13.71
CA ALA A 32 -0.79 -13.19 13.59
C ALA A 32 -1.11 -12.76 12.16
N ASP A 33 -0.97 -13.64 11.15
CA ASP A 33 -1.16 -13.32 9.73
C ASP A 33 -0.68 -11.92 9.35
N ALA A 34 0.45 -11.51 9.93
CA ALA A 34 1.02 -10.19 9.72
C ALA A 34 1.51 -10.17 8.27
N GLY A 35 0.64 -9.72 7.38
CA GLY A 35 0.99 -9.55 5.98
C GLY A 35 1.56 -8.17 5.77
N GLU A 36 2.53 -8.10 4.88
CA GLU A 36 2.98 -6.86 4.29
C GLU A 36 2.23 -6.68 2.98
N PHE A 37 1.91 -5.45 2.61
CA PHE A 37 1.34 -5.15 1.30
C PHE A 37 2.38 -4.42 0.44
N SER A 38 2.17 -4.50 -0.88
CA SER A 38 2.94 -3.72 -1.84
C SER A 38 2.02 -2.97 -2.78
N VAL A 39 2.39 -1.76 -3.18
CA VAL A 39 1.64 -0.95 -4.15
C VAL A 39 2.35 -0.99 -5.49
N ARG A 40 1.64 -1.37 -6.55
CA ARG A 40 2.21 -1.45 -7.90
C ARG A 40 1.19 -1.15 -8.99
N PRO A 41 1.61 -0.62 -10.14
CA PRO A 41 0.75 -0.52 -11.31
C PRO A 41 0.57 -1.92 -11.92
N LEU A 42 -0.64 -2.17 -12.44
CA LEU A 42 -0.99 -3.43 -13.10
C LEU A 42 -1.97 -3.16 -14.23
N PRO A 43 -1.84 -3.81 -15.41
CA PRO A 43 -2.87 -3.75 -16.43
C PRO A 43 -4.21 -4.25 -15.88
N ARG A 44 -5.32 -3.58 -16.20
CA ARG A 44 -6.68 -3.93 -15.74
C ARG A 44 -7.06 -5.37 -16.11
N SER A 45 -6.53 -5.87 -17.22
CA SER A 45 -6.70 -7.24 -17.73
C SER A 45 -6.00 -8.30 -16.88
N ARG A 46 -4.98 -7.92 -16.09
CA ARG A 46 -4.23 -8.81 -15.21
C ARG A 46 -4.69 -8.76 -13.76
N LEU A 47 -5.73 -7.99 -13.44
CA LEU A 47 -6.27 -7.94 -12.09
C LEU A 47 -6.71 -9.34 -11.63
N PRO A 48 -6.35 -9.76 -10.40
CA PRO A 48 -6.87 -10.98 -9.83
C PRO A 48 -8.40 -10.97 -9.82
N ARG A 49 -9.02 -12.12 -10.11
CA ARG A 49 -10.48 -12.24 -10.22
C ARG A 49 -11.24 -11.83 -8.96
N ARG A 50 -10.58 -11.91 -7.79
CA ARG A 50 -11.12 -11.54 -6.48
C ARG A 50 -10.68 -10.14 -6.01
N ALA A 51 -9.96 -9.37 -6.84
CA ALA A 51 -9.56 -8.02 -6.47
C ALA A 51 -10.79 -7.16 -6.16
N ARG A 52 -10.68 -6.36 -5.10
CA ARG A 52 -11.74 -5.46 -4.64
C ARG A 52 -11.34 -4.02 -4.98
N ARG A 53 -12.29 -3.22 -5.46
CA ARG A 53 -12.06 -1.79 -5.65
C ARG A 53 -11.83 -1.13 -4.30
N LEU A 54 -10.91 -0.18 -4.25
CA LEU A 54 -10.59 0.62 -3.09
C LEU A 54 -10.72 2.10 -3.46
N GLY A 55 -11.49 2.87 -2.69
CA GLY A 55 -11.83 4.25 -3.04
C GLY A 55 -13.13 4.38 -3.85
N ASP A 56 -13.34 5.58 -4.38
CA ASP A 56 -14.51 5.95 -5.19
C ASP A 56 -14.48 5.33 -6.61
N GLU A 57 -15.59 5.42 -7.35
CA GLU A 57 -15.71 4.81 -8.69
C GLU A 57 -14.71 5.35 -9.71
N ASP A 58 -14.34 6.62 -9.57
CA ASP A 58 -13.40 7.32 -10.44
C ASP A 58 -11.93 6.94 -10.18
N GLU A 59 -11.64 6.42 -8.98
CA GLU A 59 -10.28 6.01 -8.60
C GLU A 59 -9.98 4.61 -9.15
N LYS A 60 -8.94 4.52 -9.99
CA LYS A 60 -8.45 3.27 -10.60
C LYS A 60 -7.62 2.44 -9.62
N VAL A 61 -8.11 2.24 -8.40
CA VAL A 61 -7.38 1.57 -7.31
C VAL A 61 -8.10 0.29 -6.86
N TYR A 62 -7.33 -0.78 -6.73
CA TYR A 62 -7.81 -2.11 -6.35
C TYR A 62 -6.89 -2.72 -5.31
N ALA A 63 -7.42 -3.67 -4.54
CA ALA A 63 -6.69 -4.38 -3.50
C ALA A 63 -6.99 -5.88 -3.53
N HIS A 64 -6.00 -6.67 -3.11
CA HIS A 64 -6.23 -8.06 -2.71
C HIS A 64 -7.29 -8.11 -1.58
N PRO A 65 -8.20 -9.09 -1.52
CA PRO A 65 -9.25 -9.17 -0.48
C PRO A 65 -8.76 -8.97 0.95
N THR A 66 -7.64 -9.58 1.32
CA THR A 66 -7.05 -9.43 2.67
C THR A 66 -6.57 -8.01 2.91
N ALA A 67 -5.82 -7.42 1.96
CA ALA A 67 -5.40 -6.02 2.06
C ALA A 67 -6.59 -5.08 2.15
N TRP A 68 -7.65 -5.35 1.38
CA TRP A 68 -8.86 -4.53 1.35
C TRP A 68 -9.51 -4.39 2.74
N VAL A 69 -9.57 -5.48 3.52
CA VAL A 69 -10.14 -5.46 4.89
C VAL A 69 -9.40 -4.46 5.78
N HIS A 70 -8.09 -4.31 5.60
CA HIS A 70 -7.28 -3.39 6.40
C HIS A 70 -7.26 -1.96 5.86
N LEU A 71 -7.52 -1.78 4.55
CA LEU A 71 -7.38 -0.49 3.87
C LEU A 71 -8.71 0.24 3.66
N ALA A 72 -9.85 -0.47 3.69
CA ALA A 72 -11.15 0.08 3.29
C ALA A 72 -11.65 1.26 4.15
N GLU A 73 -11.11 1.42 5.36
CA GLU A 73 -11.50 2.49 6.28
C GLU A 73 -10.40 3.52 6.50
N LEU A 74 -9.21 3.30 5.91
CA LEU A 74 -8.08 4.19 6.09
C LEU A 74 -8.08 5.32 5.05
N PRO A 75 -7.68 6.54 5.44
CA PRO A 75 -7.27 7.54 4.48
C PRO A 75 -5.93 7.11 3.89
N VAL A 76 -5.90 6.85 2.58
CA VAL A 76 -4.68 6.38 1.89
C VAL A 76 -4.35 7.34 0.77
N THR A 77 -3.14 7.88 0.80
CA THR A 77 -2.60 8.69 -0.28
C THR A 77 -1.60 7.87 -1.07
N ILE A 78 -1.79 7.78 -2.37
CA ILE A 78 -0.92 7.06 -3.28
C ILE A 78 -0.17 8.07 -4.13
N ASP A 79 1.15 8.04 -4.03
CA ASP A 79 2.06 8.88 -4.80
C ASP A 79 2.86 8.04 -5.80
N CYS A 80 3.40 8.71 -6.83
CA CYS A 80 4.32 8.08 -7.76
C CYS A 80 5.62 8.87 -7.85
N ARG A 81 6.73 8.20 -7.55
CA ARG A 81 8.06 8.77 -7.68
C ARG A 81 8.75 8.23 -8.93
N PRO A 82 9.19 9.09 -9.86
CA PRO A 82 10.01 8.67 -10.98
C PRO A 82 11.41 8.30 -10.48
N LEU A 83 11.81 7.05 -10.69
CA LEU A 83 13.13 6.52 -10.37
C LEU A 83 13.85 6.21 -11.69
N TRP A 84 14.48 7.24 -12.26
CA TRP A 84 15.22 7.24 -13.54
C TRP A 84 14.42 6.78 -14.77
N ARG A 85 14.12 5.48 -14.89
CA ARG A 85 13.26 4.91 -15.95
C ARG A 85 12.04 4.17 -15.39
N TRP A 86 11.93 4.03 -14.08
CA TRP A 86 10.93 3.20 -13.40
C TRP A 86 9.93 4.10 -12.66
N ARG A 87 8.65 3.75 -12.74
CA ARG A 87 7.57 4.42 -12.00
C ARG A 87 7.36 3.65 -10.70
N ARG A 88 7.77 4.22 -9.57
CA ARG A 88 7.55 3.59 -8.27
C ARG A 88 6.34 4.23 -7.59
N PHE A 89 5.26 3.46 -7.50
CA PHE A 89 4.10 3.84 -6.72
C PHE A 89 4.38 3.57 -5.23
N THR A 90 4.00 4.51 -4.38
CA THR A 90 4.21 4.49 -2.94
C THR A 90 2.94 4.95 -2.23
N THR A 91 2.78 4.59 -0.96
CA THR A 91 1.70 5.06 -0.10
C THR A 91 2.26 5.73 1.15
N ASP A 92 1.48 6.61 1.75
CA ASP A 92 1.70 7.19 3.08
C ASP A 92 1.51 6.17 4.23
N LEU A 93 0.91 5.02 3.96
CA LEU A 93 0.79 3.94 4.93
C LEU A 93 2.10 3.18 5.13
N PRO A 94 2.39 2.73 6.37
CA PRO A 94 3.48 1.79 6.59
C PRO A 94 3.18 0.45 5.87
N PRO A 95 4.21 -0.33 5.48
CA PRO A 95 4.06 -1.51 4.60
C PRO A 95 3.14 -2.62 5.15
N ASP A 96 2.86 -2.58 6.44
CA ASP A 96 2.03 -3.51 7.20
C ASP A 96 0.66 -2.92 7.56
N ALA A 97 0.27 -1.79 6.96
CA ALA A 97 -0.94 -1.03 7.29
C ALA A 97 -1.01 -0.58 8.76
N GLY A 98 0.13 -0.56 9.47
CA GLY A 98 0.21 -0.22 10.88
C GLY A 98 -0.09 -1.40 11.80
N LEU A 99 -0.25 -2.61 11.26
CA LEU A 99 -0.54 -3.81 12.05
C LEU A 99 0.57 -4.15 13.06
N ARG A 100 1.84 -3.83 12.77
CA ARG A 100 2.95 -4.00 13.73
C ARG A 100 2.92 -2.95 14.84
N CYS A 101 2.35 -1.77 14.59
CA CYS A 101 2.12 -0.77 15.63
C CYS A 101 1.07 -1.26 16.65
N CYS A 102 0.04 -1.99 16.21
CA CYS A 102 -0.94 -2.63 17.09
C CYS A 102 -0.35 -3.80 17.91
N LEU A 103 0.77 -4.38 17.45
CA LEU A 103 1.48 -5.48 18.11
C LEU A 103 2.64 -5.03 19.01
N GLY A 104 2.74 -3.73 19.32
CA GLY A 104 3.66 -3.20 20.32
C GLY A 104 5.13 -3.07 19.88
N ARG A 105 5.42 -3.11 18.56
CA ARG A 105 6.79 -2.93 18.06
C ARG A 105 6.88 -1.66 17.19
N PRO A 106 7.52 -0.57 17.65
CA PRO A 106 7.70 0.62 16.83
C PRO A 106 8.63 0.33 15.64
N LEU A 107 8.29 0.87 14.46
CA LEU A 107 9.08 0.76 13.22
C LEU A 107 10.36 1.64 13.21
N TYR A 108 10.73 2.23 14.34
CA TYR A 108 12.01 2.90 14.52
C TYR A 108 12.68 2.31 15.76
N GLY A 109 13.69 1.47 15.54
CA GLY A 109 14.66 1.12 16.59
C GLY A 109 15.41 2.36 17.05
N PRO A 110 15.94 2.37 18.29
CA PRO A 110 16.49 3.57 18.91
C PRO A 110 17.72 4.05 18.13
N SER A 111 17.67 5.29 17.63
CA SER A 111 18.91 6.03 17.43
C SER A 111 19.61 6.08 18.78
N HIS A 112 20.72 5.37 18.86
CA HIS A 112 21.67 5.37 19.97
C HIS A 112 21.73 6.75 20.65
N MET A 113 21.15 6.88 21.85
CA MET A 113 21.78 7.70 22.88
C MET A 113 23.01 6.92 23.34
N GLY A 114 24.08 7.03 22.55
CA GLY A 114 25.41 6.66 22.98
C GLY A 114 25.81 7.61 24.09
N GLY A 115 25.57 7.18 25.33
CA GLY A 115 26.25 7.74 26.48
C GLY A 115 27.75 7.62 26.24
N ASN A 116 28.44 8.74 26.39
CA ASN A 116 29.88 8.71 26.58
C ASN A 116 30.24 9.78 27.61
N ARG A 117 30.40 9.29 28.84
CA ARG A 117 31.07 9.89 30.01
C ARG A 117 30.43 11.12 30.65
#